data_AF-A0A8S3JDA4-F1
#
_entry.id   AF-A0A8S3JDA4-F1
#
_cell.length_a   1.000
_cell.length_b   1.000
_cell.length_c   1.000
_cell.angle_alpha   90.00
_cell.angle_beta   90.00
_cell.angle_gamma   90.00
#
_symmetry.space_group_name_H-M   'P 1'
#
loop_
_entity.id
_entity.type
_entity.pdbx_description
1 polymer ?
#
loop_
_entity_poly.entity_id
_entity_poly.type
_entity_poly.pdbx_seq_one_letter_code
_entity_poly.pdbx_strand_id
1 'polypeptide(L)'
;MVGLATPKIIGSKPNAFSFSHWLAETVLSEEQKHLPPISIVRVSIIGAAWKEPYPGWVEKSNGPSEFFVAAGRGYLRSMKGDSHGVLDIVPVDIPVNLSIAAAWQKFQEDNNDHITIYHCTSSGLNPFHWQEMSNYFTEYSKRIPYEHAFRRPNLSVTSHSLIHDSYVFFSHLIPAYLTDIGLRLIGRKPHVVNIYKNLHRTLLTLES
;
A
#
# COMPACT_ATOMS: atom_id res chain seq x y z
N MET A 1 9.52 28.68 1.23
CA MET A 1 10.50 28.33 2.28
C MET A 1 10.42 26.87 2.71
N VAL A 2 9.25 26.33 3.10
CA VAL A 2 9.13 24.92 3.55
C VAL A 2 9.61 23.90 2.51
N GLY A 3 9.16 23.98 1.25
CA GLY A 3 9.53 23.02 0.21
C GLY A 3 11.02 22.97 -0.19
N LEU A 4 11.81 24.00 0.14
CA LEU A 4 13.25 24.03 -0.12
C LEU A 4 14.06 23.37 1.01
N ALA A 5 13.52 23.33 2.22
CA ALA A 5 14.16 22.71 3.38
C ALA A 5 13.81 21.22 3.50
N THR A 6 12.64 20.81 2.99
CA THR A 6 12.14 19.42 3.07
C THR A 6 13.16 18.36 2.60
N PRO A 7 13.85 18.50 1.45
CA PRO A 7 14.81 17.48 1.02
C PRO A 7 16.02 17.35 1.95
N LYS A 8 16.47 18.47 2.55
CA LYS A 8 17.57 18.46 3.51
C LYS A 8 17.19 17.82 4.85
N ILE A 9 15.92 17.96 5.26
CA ILE A 9 15.41 17.41 6.52
C ILE A 9 15.15 15.90 6.40
N ILE A 10 14.52 15.47 5.30
CA ILE A 10 14.21 14.05 5.06
C ILE A 10 15.50 13.23 4.85
N GLY A 11 16.53 13.84 4.26
CA GLY A 11 17.83 13.21 4.08
C GLY A 11 17.74 11.98 3.17
N SER A 12 18.23 10.84 3.64
CA SER A 12 18.25 9.57 2.90
C SER A 12 16.98 8.72 3.04
N LYS A 13 15.97 9.20 3.79
CA LYS A 13 14.72 8.44 3.97
C LYS A 13 13.88 8.50 2.68
N PRO A 14 13.18 7.41 2.31
CA PRO A 14 12.40 7.37 1.07
C PRO A 14 11.36 8.48 0.96
N ASN A 15 10.65 8.75 2.05
CA ASN A 15 9.60 9.76 2.09
C ASN A 15 9.43 10.34 3.51
N ALA A 16 8.61 11.40 3.60
CA ALA A 16 8.34 12.10 4.85
C ALA A 16 7.69 11.21 5.92
N PHE A 17 6.92 10.20 5.50
CA PHE A 17 6.29 9.24 6.41
C PHE A 17 7.34 8.37 7.10
N SER A 18 8.23 7.75 6.33
CA SER A 18 9.36 6.95 6.85
C SER A 18 10.31 7.79 7.71
N PHE A 19 10.51 9.06 7.36
CA PHE A 19 11.27 10.00 8.18
C PHE A 19 10.59 10.27 9.54
N SER A 20 9.29 10.55 9.54
CA SER A 20 8.54 10.83 10.76
C SER A 20 8.53 9.63 11.72
N HIS A 21 8.33 8.41 11.20
CA HIS A 21 8.38 7.19 12.02
C HIS A 21 9.77 6.94 12.58
N TRP A 22 10.82 7.09 11.76
CA TRP A 22 12.20 6.97 12.24
C TRP A 22 12.52 7.98 13.35
N LEU A 23 12.13 9.25 13.16
CA LEU A 23 12.32 10.30 14.15
C LEU A 23 11.59 9.98 15.46
N ALA A 24 10.35 9.49 15.37
CA ALA A 24 9.58 9.08 16.54
C ALA A 24 10.28 7.94 17.31
N GLU A 25 10.77 6.92 16.63
CA GLU A 25 11.51 5.82 17.28
C GLU A 25 12.82 6.32 17.92
N THR A 26 13.54 7.24 17.28
CA THR A 26 14.75 7.85 17.86
C THR A 26 14.44 8.62 19.14
N VAL A 27 13.42 9.48 19.12
CA VAL A 27 13.01 10.25 20.31
C VAL A 27 12.55 9.32 21.44
N LEU A 28 11.78 8.27 21.13
CA LEU A 28 11.38 7.27 22.13
C LEU A 28 12.58 6.54 22.75
N SER A 29 13.61 6.23 21.95
CA SER A 29 14.83 5.61 22.46
C SER A 29 15.66 6.55 23.33
N GLU A 30 15.67 7.85 23.05
CA GLU A 30 16.41 8.85 23.83
C GLU A 30 15.72 9.14 25.17
N GLU A 31 14.39 9.24 25.15
CA GLU A 31 13.56 9.60 26.31
C GLU A 31 13.06 8.39 27.12
N GLN A 32 13.45 7.16 26.75
CA GLN A 32 12.94 5.92 27.34
C GLN A 32 12.98 5.93 28.88
N LYS A 33 14.04 6.47 29.48
CA LYS A 33 14.22 6.51 30.95
C LYS A 33 13.20 7.40 31.68
N HIS A 34 12.57 8.31 30.96
CA HIS A 34 11.58 9.26 31.48
C HIS A 34 10.14 8.89 31.11
N LEU A 35 9.95 7.78 30.40
CA LEU A 35 8.67 7.32 29.90
C LEU A 35 8.22 6.04 30.62
N PRO A 36 6.91 5.73 30.63
CA PRO A 36 6.41 4.44 31.08
C PRO A 36 6.97 3.28 30.23
N PRO A 37 6.80 2.01 30.64
CA PRO A 37 7.14 0.85 29.82
C PRO A 37 6.62 0.98 28.38
N ILE A 38 7.52 0.93 27.40
CA ILE A 38 7.21 1.07 25.98
C ILE A 38 7.71 -0.16 25.21
N SER A 39 6.89 -0.58 24.25
CA SER A 39 7.26 -1.48 23.16
C SER A 39 6.96 -0.81 21.82
N ILE A 40 7.73 -1.14 20.80
CA ILE A 40 7.55 -0.62 19.44
C ILE A 40 7.12 -1.79 18.54
N VAL A 41 6.00 -1.63 17.84
CA VAL A 41 5.54 -2.58 16.82
C VAL A 41 5.82 -1.98 15.45
N ARG A 42 6.76 -2.57 14.72
CA ARG A 42 7.07 -2.23 13.32
C ARG A 42 6.24 -3.11 12.41
N VAL A 43 5.41 -2.48 11.59
CA VAL A 43 4.48 -3.17 10.67
C VAL A 43 4.91 -2.95 9.22
N SER A 44 4.66 -3.95 8.37
CA SER A 44 4.72 -3.76 6.92
C SER A 44 3.41 -3.18 6.38
N ILE A 45 3.13 -3.36 5.08
CA ILE A 45 1.90 -2.81 4.47
C ILE A 45 0.69 -3.48 5.13
N ILE A 46 -0.22 -2.67 5.65
CA ILE A 46 -1.45 -3.19 6.26
C ILE A 46 -2.50 -3.38 5.15
N GLY A 47 -2.99 -4.60 5.04
CA GLY A 47 -4.09 -5.00 4.15
C GLY A 47 -5.43 -5.15 4.87
N ALA A 48 -6.41 -5.70 4.15
CA ALA A 48 -7.72 -6.00 4.71
C ALA A 48 -7.67 -7.06 5.83
N ALA A 49 -8.65 -7.01 6.73
CA ALA A 49 -8.76 -7.94 7.85
C ALA A 49 -8.85 -9.40 7.38
N TRP A 50 -8.16 -10.29 8.09
CA TRP A 50 -8.31 -11.72 7.87
C TRP A 50 -9.54 -12.27 8.58
N LYS A 51 -9.76 -11.88 9.84
CA LYS A 51 -10.85 -12.36 10.70
C LYS A 51 -11.66 -11.23 11.33
N GLU A 52 -11.02 -10.26 11.96
CA GLU A 52 -11.71 -9.25 12.79
C GLU A 52 -11.60 -7.84 12.18
N PRO A 53 -12.68 -7.03 12.16
CA PRO A 53 -14.03 -7.32 12.66
C PRO A 53 -14.83 -8.30 11.78
N TYR A 54 -14.49 -8.42 10.50
CA TYR A 54 -14.92 -9.48 9.59
C TYR A 54 -13.93 -9.59 8.41
N PRO A 55 -13.85 -10.75 7.73
CA PRO A 55 -12.92 -10.94 6.62
C PRO A 55 -13.11 -9.90 5.49
N GLY A 56 -12.02 -9.28 5.05
CA GLY A 56 -12.04 -8.26 3.99
C GLY A 56 -12.37 -6.85 4.46
N TRP A 57 -12.59 -6.62 5.76
CA TRP A 57 -12.81 -5.26 6.28
C TRP A 57 -11.58 -4.37 6.09
N VAL A 58 -11.84 -3.10 5.72
CA VAL A 58 -10.86 -2.01 5.63
C VAL A 58 -11.47 -0.76 6.24
N GLU A 59 -10.71 -0.01 7.06
CA GLU A 59 -11.23 1.18 7.75
C GLU A 59 -11.59 2.30 6.78
N LYS A 60 -10.67 2.58 5.86
CA LYS A 60 -10.84 3.58 4.79
C LYS A 60 -9.98 3.17 3.61
N SER A 61 -10.47 3.39 2.39
CA SER A 61 -9.63 3.29 1.20
C SER A 61 -8.57 4.39 1.28
N ASN A 62 -7.37 4.04 1.75
CA ASN A 62 -6.19 4.89 1.76
C ASN A 62 -5.05 4.15 1.03
N GLY A 63 -4.25 4.89 0.26
CA GLY A 63 -3.04 4.42 -0.44
C GLY A 63 -3.08 2.96 -0.95
N PRO A 64 -2.51 1.99 -0.20
CA PRO A 64 -2.48 0.57 -0.60
C PRO A 64 -3.86 -0.03 -0.93
N SER A 65 -4.89 0.31 -0.15
CA SER A 65 -6.24 -0.21 -0.39
C SER A 65 -6.83 0.32 -1.70
N GLU A 66 -6.60 1.60 -2.02
CA GLU A 66 -7.03 2.19 -3.30
C GLU A 66 -6.31 1.56 -4.49
N PHE A 67 -5.03 1.25 -4.31
CA PHE A 67 -4.24 0.51 -5.29
C PHE A 67 -4.86 -0.86 -5.59
N PHE A 68 -5.18 -1.64 -4.55
CA PHE A 68 -5.78 -2.97 -4.75
C PHE A 68 -7.17 -2.88 -5.37
N VAL A 69 -7.97 -1.87 -5.02
CA VAL A 69 -9.28 -1.62 -5.64
C VAL A 69 -9.12 -1.22 -7.12
N ALA A 70 -8.16 -0.36 -7.46
CA ALA A 70 -7.89 0.04 -8.83
C ALA A 70 -7.45 -1.15 -9.71
N ALA A 71 -6.62 -2.03 -9.17
CA ALA A 71 -6.23 -3.29 -9.82
C ALA A 71 -7.44 -4.22 -9.98
N GLY A 72 -8.21 -4.43 -8.91
CA GLY A 72 -9.40 -5.27 -8.87
C GLY A 72 -10.56 -4.80 -9.77
N ARG A 73 -10.71 -3.49 -10.01
CA ARG A 73 -11.67 -2.95 -10.98
C ARG A 73 -11.15 -2.91 -12.42
N GLY A 74 -9.90 -3.31 -12.64
CA GLY A 74 -9.24 -3.32 -13.94
C GLY A 74 -8.80 -1.95 -14.46
N TYR A 75 -8.76 -0.92 -13.62
CA TYR A 75 -8.16 0.37 -13.99
C TYR A 75 -6.64 0.23 -14.05
N LEU A 76 -6.03 -0.29 -12.99
CA LEU A 76 -4.59 -0.49 -12.91
C LEU A 76 -4.19 -1.82 -13.58
N ARG A 77 -3.43 -1.74 -14.68
CA ARG A 77 -2.95 -2.92 -15.42
C ARG A 77 -1.44 -2.97 -15.62
N SER A 78 -0.73 -1.89 -15.33
CA SER A 78 0.72 -1.81 -15.42
C SER A 78 1.28 -1.06 -14.22
N MET A 79 2.28 -1.66 -13.57
CA MET A 79 3.05 -1.05 -12.48
C MET A 79 4.54 -1.26 -12.76
N LYS A 80 5.36 -0.26 -12.44
CA LYS A 80 6.80 -0.39 -12.51
C LYS A 80 7.32 -1.04 -11.23
N GLY A 81 8.13 -2.08 -11.36
CA GLY A 81 8.66 -2.79 -10.21
C GLY A 81 9.22 -4.16 -10.57
N ASP A 82 9.86 -4.82 -9.61
CA ASP A 82 10.24 -6.22 -9.77
C ASP A 82 9.03 -7.13 -9.54
N SER A 83 8.68 -7.95 -10.52
CA SER A 83 7.60 -8.93 -10.40
C SER A 83 7.90 -10.01 -9.35
N HIS A 84 9.18 -10.27 -9.10
CA HIS A 84 9.66 -11.17 -8.05
C HIS A 84 9.98 -10.41 -6.76
N GLY A 85 9.65 -9.11 -6.69
CA GLY A 85 9.72 -8.36 -5.46
C GLY A 85 8.71 -8.89 -4.45
N VAL A 86 9.13 -8.96 -3.18
CA VAL A 86 8.25 -9.32 -2.07
C VAL A 86 7.28 -8.17 -1.80
N LEU A 87 5.99 -8.48 -1.87
CA LEU A 87 4.89 -7.68 -1.36
C LEU A 87 4.69 -8.01 0.12
N ASP A 88 5.37 -7.27 0.99
CA ASP A 88 5.26 -7.44 2.43
C ASP A 88 3.97 -6.81 2.95
N ILE A 89 2.90 -7.60 2.93
CA ILE A 89 1.56 -7.22 3.40
C ILE A 89 1.12 -8.10 4.57
N VAL A 90 0.50 -7.49 5.58
CA VAL A 90 -0.11 -8.16 6.74
C VAL A 90 -1.58 -7.73 6.92
N PRO A 91 -2.50 -8.64 7.26
CA PRO A 91 -3.89 -8.30 7.61
C PRO A 91 -3.96 -7.38 8.84
N VAL A 92 -4.83 -6.37 8.84
CA VAL A 92 -4.93 -5.35 9.92
C VAL A 92 -5.19 -5.90 11.33
N ASP A 93 -5.87 -7.03 11.44
CA ASP A 93 -6.16 -7.69 12.72
C ASP A 93 -4.91 -8.30 13.38
N ILE A 94 -3.88 -8.64 12.61
CA ILE A 94 -2.63 -9.19 13.15
C ILE A 94 -1.83 -8.14 13.95
N PRO A 95 -1.44 -6.97 13.40
CA PRO A 95 -0.68 -5.98 14.14
C PRO A 95 -1.49 -5.36 15.30
N VAL A 96 -2.82 -5.31 15.21
CA VAL A 96 -3.67 -4.87 16.34
C VAL A 96 -3.56 -5.86 17.49
N ASN A 97 -3.75 -7.16 17.23
CA ASN A 97 -3.62 -8.20 18.25
C ASN A 97 -2.19 -8.27 18.81
N LEU A 98 -1.18 -8.12 17.96
CA LEU A 98 0.21 -8.03 18.40
C LEU A 98 0.45 -6.83 19.30
N SER A 99 -0.13 -5.66 19.02
CA SER A 99 0.02 -4.46 19.85
C SER A 99 -0.56 -4.68 21.24
N ILE A 100 -1.73 -5.31 21.34
CA ILE A 100 -2.37 -5.67 22.62
C ILE A 100 -1.48 -6.65 23.40
N ALA A 101 -0.99 -7.70 22.73
CA ALA A 101 -0.13 -8.70 23.35
C ALA A 101 1.23 -8.10 23.79
N ALA A 102 1.82 -7.23 22.97
CA ALA A 102 3.08 -6.55 23.27
C ALA A 102 2.93 -5.58 24.45
N ALA A 103 1.79 -4.88 24.57
CA ALA A 103 1.50 -4.03 25.70
C ALA A 103 1.34 -4.84 27.00
N TRP A 104 0.60 -5.94 26.95
CA TRP A 104 0.44 -6.86 28.08
C TRP A 104 1.79 -7.45 28.52
N GLN A 105 2.57 -7.95 27.56
CA GLN A 105 3.89 -8.52 27.83
C GLN A 105 4.81 -7.49 28.49
N LYS A 106 4.84 -6.25 27.96
CA LYS A 106 5.69 -5.19 28.50
C LYS A 106 5.27 -4.75 29.89
N PHE A 107 3.97 -4.78 30.20
CA PHE A 107 3.46 -4.52 31.55
C PHE A 107 3.90 -5.59 32.57
N GLN A 108 4.03 -6.84 32.14
CA GLN A 108 4.43 -7.96 33.00
C GLN A 108 5.95 -8.04 33.19
N GLU A 109 6.74 -7.32 32.40
CA GLU A 109 8.20 -7.24 32.56
C GLU A 109 8.56 -6.32 33.73
N ASP A 110 9.28 -6.84 34.73
CA ASP A 110 9.80 -6.04 35.85
C ASP A 110 10.93 -5.07 35.42
N ASN A 111 11.43 -5.20 34.19
CA ASN A 111 12.56 -4.45 33.66
C ASN A 111 12.15 -3.50 32.52
N ASN A 112 12.33 -2.19 32.76
CA ASN A 112 12.08 -1.10 31.80
C ASN A 112 13.35 -0.53 31.17
N ASP A 113 14.49 -1.19 31.31
CA ASP A 113 15.80 -0.71 30.87
C ASP A 113 15.94 -0.72 29.34
N HIS A 114 15.12 -1.49 28.61
CA HIS A 114 15.15 -1.53 27.15
C HIS A 114 13.74 -1.53 26.51
N ILE A 115 13.65 -0.89 25.34
CA ILE A 115 12.48 -0.95 24.45
C ILE A 115 12.53 -2.26 23.65
N THR A 116 11.47 -3.05 23.77
CA THR A 116 11.29 -4.26 22.95
C THR A 116 10.68 -3.88 21.61
N ILE A 117 11.31 -4.31 20.51
CA ILE A 117 10.85 -4.05 19.14
C ILE A 117 10.29 -5.34 18.54
N TYR A 118 9.00 -5.32 18.18
CA TYR A 118 8.32 -6.42 17.50
C TYR A 118 8.19 -6.11 16.01
N HIS A 119 8.59 -7.06 15.16
CA HIS A 119 8.43 -6.95 13.71
C HIS A 119 7.21 -7.77 13.27
N CYS A 120 6.20 -7.09 12.74
CA CYS A 120 5.02 -7.68 12.11
C CYS A 120 5.15 -7.55 10.60
N THR A 121 5.86 -8.51 10.01
CA THR A 121 6.14 -8.58 8.58
C THR A 121 5.88 -9.99 8.06
N SER A 122 5.45 -10.11 6.81
CA SER A 122 5.29 -11.42 6.16
C SER A 122 6.55 -11.87 5.44
N SER A 123 7.40 -10.93 5.00
CA SER A 123 8.61 -11.19 4.21
C SER A 123 9.59 -12.22 4.80
N GLY A 124 9.79 -12.22 6.12
CA GLY A 124 10.75 -13.12 6.78
C GLY A 124 10.21 -14.52 7.07
N LEU A 125 8.88 -14.73 7.04
CA LEU A 125 8.24 -15.99 7.45
C LEU A 125 7.46 -16.66 6.32
N ASN A 126 6.75 -15.86 5.53
CA ASN A 126 5.91 -16.31 4.43
C ASN A 126 5.89 -15.22 3.34
N PRO A 127 6.97 -15.10 2.54
CA PRO A 127 7.10 -14.05 1.54
C PRO A 127 6.04 -14.23 0.45
N PHE A 128 5.30 -13.15 0.20
CA PHE A 128 4.28 -13.07 -0.83
C PHE A 128 4.78 -12.17 -1.97
N HIS A 129 4.71 -12.61 -3.22
CA HIS A 129 5.31 -11.88 -4.36
C HIS A 129 4.28 -11.12 -5.18
N TRP A 130 4.71 -10.03 -5.83
CA TRP A 130 3.87 -9.22 -6.72
C TRP A 130 3.23 -10.02 -7.87
N GLN A 131 3.95 -11.01 -8.40
CA GLN A 131 3.41 -11.91 -9.42
C GLN A 131 2.26 -12.77 -8.88
N GLU A 132 2.35 -13.27 -7.65
CA GLU A 132 1.29 -14.06 -7.02
C GLU A 132 0.03 -13.21 -6.81
N MET A 133 0.18 -11.97 -6.36
CA MET A 133 -0.93 -11.02 -6.25
C MET A 133 -1.67 -10.82 -7.58
N SER A 134 -0.93 -10.70 -8.68
CA SER A 134 -1.49 -10.54 -10.03
C SER A 134 -2.31 -11.77 -10.47
N ASN A 135 -1.84 -12.97 -10.12
CA ASN A 135 -2.55 -14.22 -10.34
C ASN A 135 -3.84 -14.28 -9.50
N TYR A 136 -3.76 -13.90 -8.21
CA TYR A 136 -4.94 -13.85 -7.34
C TYR A 136 -5.99 -12.86 -7.84
N PHE A 137 -5.61 -11.66 -8.30
CA PHE A 137 -6.57 -10.73 -8.91
C PHE A 137 -7.30 -11.35 -10.11
N THR A 138 -6.55 -12.03 -10.97
CA THR A 138 -7.11 -12.66 -12.18
C THR A 138 -8.03 -13.82 -11.82
N GLU A 139 -7.65 -14.68 -10.86
CA GLU A 139 -8.45 -15.83 -10.44
C GLU A 139 -9.70 -15.43 -9.67
N TYR A 140 -9.57 -14.55 -8.67
CA TYR A 140 -10.73 -14.11 -7.88
C TYR A 140 -11.71 -13.28 -8.71
N SER A 141 -11.25 -12.47 -9.66
CA SER A 141 -12.16 -11.71 -10.52
C SER A 141 -13.04 -12.57 -11.43
N LYS A 142 -12.63 -13.81 -11.74
CA LYS A 142 -13.47 -14.78 -12.48
C LYS A 142 -14.56 -15.39 -11.60
N ARG A 143 -14.30 -15.52 -10.30
CA ARG A 143 -15.23 -16.15 -9.34
C ARG A 143 -16.18 -15.12 -8.73
N ILE A 144 -15.65 -13.95 -8.39
CA ILE A 144 -16.33 -12.85 -7.72
C ILE A 144 -15.96 -11.55 -8.46
N PRO A 145 -16.68 -11.19 -9.53
CA PRO A 145 -16.39 -9.97 -10.28
C PRO A 145 -16.68 -8.74 -9.42
N TYR A 146 -15.84 -7.71 -9.54
CA TYR A 146 -16.05 -6.44 -8.85
C TYR A 146 -17.30 -5.74 -9.38
N GLU A 147 -18.10 -5.19 -8.47
CA GLU A 147 -19.18 -4.28 -8.83
C GLU A 147 -18.60 -3.05 -9.53
N HIS A 148 -19.22 -2.65 -10.65
CA HIS A 148 -18.76 -1.55 -11.51
C HIS A 148 -17.30 -1.68 -11.99
N ALA A 149 -16.84 -2.90 -12.26
CA ALA A 149 -15.55 -3.11 -12.91
C ALA A 149 -15.50 -2.40 -14.27
N PHE A 150 -14.42 -1.66 -14.53
CA PHE A 150 -14.18 -1.03 -15.83
C PHE A 150 -13.87 -2.09 -16.90
N ARG A 151 -13.11 -3.12 -16.51
CA ARG A 151 -12.75 -4.27 -17.33
C ARG A 151 -12.15 -5.37 -16.47
N ARG A 152 -11.84 -6.52 -17.09
CA ARG A 152 -11.18 -7.63 -16.40
C ARG A 152 -9.83 -7.22 -15.79
N PRO A 153 -9.57 -7.53 -14.51
CA PRO A 153 -8.28 -7.34 -13.88
C PRO A 153 -7.19 -8.11 -14.60
N ASN A 154 -6.06 -7.44 -14.81
CA ASN A 154 -4.84 -8.04 -15.34
C ASN A 154 -3.73 -7.03 -15.08
N LEU A 155 -3.20 -7.10 -13.86
CA LEU A 155 -2.06 -6.32 -13.39
C LEU A 155 -0.78 -6.99 -13.87
N SER A 156 0.07 -6.23 -14.55
CA SER A 156 1.42 -6.63 -14.91
C SER A 156 2.42 -5.74 -14.19
N VAL A 157 3.39 -6.36 -13.52
CA VAL A 157 4.51 -5.69 -12.86
C VAL A 157 5.75 -5.91 -13.70
N THR A 158 6.41 -4.84 -14.12
CA THR A 158 7.59 -4.91 -14.98
C THR A 158 8.65 -3.91 -14.55
N SER A 159 9.92 -4.34 -14.57
CA SER A 159 11.06 -3.48 -14.27
C SER A 159 11.47 -2.60 -15.45
N HIS A 160 11.09 -3.00 -16.68
CA HIS A 160 11.46 -2.31 -17.91
C HIS A 160 10.55 -1.11 -18.20
N SER A 161 11.11 0.10 -18.16
CA SER A 161 10.36 1.35 -18.39
C SER A 161 9.64 1.38 -19.74
N LEU A 162 10.29 0.95 -20.84
CA LEU A 162 9.66 0.98 -22.17
C LEU A 162 8.42 0.06 -22.25
N ILE A 163 8.49 -1.11 -21.62
CA ILE A 163 7.37 -2.03 -21.55
C ILE A 163 6.26 -1.41 -20.69
N HIS A 164 6.62 -0.84 -19.53
CA HIS A 164 5.67 -0.14 -18.67
C HIS A 164 4.94 0.99 -19.43
N ASP A 165 5.69 1.87 -20.09
CA ASP A 165 5.17 3.04 -20.80
C ASP A 165 4.27 2.66 -21.97
N SER A 166 4.67 1.64 -22.75
CA SER A 166 3.82 1.11 -23.82
C SER A 166 2.51 0.54 -23.27
N TYR A 167 2.55 -0.24 -22.18
CA TYR A 167 1.34 -0.74 -21.52
C TYR A 167 0.47 0.40 -20.97
N VAL A 168 1.06 1.44 -20.38
CA VAL A 168 0.31 2.61 -19.92
C VAL A 168 -0.36 3.31 -21.11
N PHE A 169 0.34 3.50 -22.22
CA PHE A 169 -0.24 4.11 -23.43
C PHE A 169 -1.42 3.28 -23.97
N PHE A 170 -1.22 1.99 -24.23
CA PHE A 170 -2.23 1.14 -24.86
C PHE A 170 -3.34 0.71 -23.91
N SER A 171 -3.02 0.43 -22.66
CA SER A 171 -3.98 -0.10 -21.69
C SER A 171 -4.59 0.98 -20.80
N HIS A 172 -3.93 2.09 -20.51
CA HIS A 172 -4.51 3.15 -19.67
C HIS A 172 -5.03 4.31 -20.53
N LEU A 173 -4.17 4.92 -21.35
CA LEU A 173 -4.46 6.18 -22.04
C LEU A 173 -5.52 6.04 -23.13
N ILE A 174 -5.32 5.12 -24.08
CA ILE A 174 -6.25 4.93 -25.22
C ILE A 174 -7.67 4.58 -24.73
N PRO A 175 -7.88 3.58 -23.85
CA PRO A 175 -9.22 3.23 -23.40
C PRO A 175 -9.89 4.35 -22.61
N ALA A 176 -9.11 5.13 -21.84
CA ALA A 176 -9.65 6.26 -21.09
C ALA A 176 -10.24 7.34 -22.01
N TYR A 177 -9.48 7.76 -23.02
CA TYR A 177 -9.96 8.78 -23.96
C TYR A 177 -11.11 8.26 -24.83
N LEU A 178 -11.04 7.03 -25.33
CA LEU A 178 -12.15 6.45 -26.10
C LEU A 178 -13.44 6.39 -25.28
N THR A 179 -13.35 5.99 -24.01
CA THR A 179 -14.51 5.93 -23.12
C THR A 179 -15.06 7.33 -22.84
N ASP A 180 -14.21 8.31 -22.51
CA ASP A 180 -14.66 9.67 -22.24
C ASP A 180 -15.21 10.38 -23.47
N ILE A 181 -14.70 10.09 -24.68
CA ILE A 181 -15.29 10.56 -25.95
C ILE A 181 -16.68 9.94 -26.12
N GLY A 182 -16.83 8.63 -25.95
CA GLY A 182 -18.13 7.97 -26.02
C GLY A 182 -19.14 8.51 -25.01
N LEU A 183 -18.71 8.77 -23.76
CA LEU A 183 -19.54 9.40 -22.74
C LEU A 183 -20.02 10.79 -23.19
N ARG A 184 -19.13 11.62 -23.73
CA ARG A 184 -19.49 12.95 -24.27
C ARG A 184 -20.51 12.86 -25.40
N LEU A 185 -20.37 11.89 -26.31
CA LEU A 185 -21.29 11.68 -27.42
C LEU A 185 -22.70 11.29 -26.95
N ILE A 186 -22.83 10.61 -25.81
CA ILE A 186 -24.11 10.21 -25.20
C ILE A 186 -24.61 11.28 -24.20
N GLY A 187 -23.99 12.46 -24.15
CA GLY A 187 -24.37 13.55 -23.25
C GLY A 187 -24.04 13.29 -21.77
N ARG A 188 -23.16 12.32 -21.47
CA ARG A 188 -22.70 12.00 -20.11
C ARG A 188 -21.39 12.71 -19.79
N LYS A 189 -21.13 12.94 -18.50
CA LYS A 189 -19.91 13.60 -18.02
C LYS A 189 -18.70 12.64 -18.16
N PRO A 190 -17.61 13.04 -18.84
CA PRO A 190 -16.37 12.29 -18.89
C PRO A 190 -15.70 12.27 -17.50
N HIS A 191 -15.10 11.15 -17.13
CA HIS A 191 -14.47 10.99 -15.83
C HIS A 191 -13.30 9.97 -15.82
N VAL A 192 -13.18 9.11 -16.82
CA VAL A 192 -12.21 8.00 -16.83
C VAL A 192 -10.78 8.52 -16.94
N VAL A 193 -10.54 9.55 -17.76
CA VAL A 193 -9.21 10.18 -17.86
C VAL A 193 -8.78 10.75 -16.50
N ASN A 194 -9.72 11.30 -15.72
CA ASN A 194 -9.41 11.84 -14.40
C ASN A 194 -9.06 10.73 -13.39
N ILE A 195 -9.73 9.57 -13.48
CA ILE A 195 -9.39 8.39 -12.68
C ILE A 195 -7.93 7.98 -12.94
N TYR A 196 -7.52 7.85 -14.21
CA TYR A 196 -6.14 7.49 -14.54
C TYR A 196 -5.12 8.55 -14.11
N LYS A 197 -5.44 9.85 -14.23
CA LYS A 197 -4.56 10.92 -13.72
C LYS A 197 -4.31 10.81 -12.21
N ASN A 198 -5.37 10.55 -11.44
CA ASN A 198 -5.25 10.34 -10.01
C ASN A 198 -4.46 9.07 -9.68
N LEU A 199 -4.76 7.96 -10.37
CA LEU A 199 -4.06 6.69 -10.21
C LEU A 199 -2.55 6.83 -10.46
N HIS A 200 -2.14 7.45 -11.56
CA HIS A 200 -0.73 7.66 -11.87
C HIS A 200 -0.05 8.60 -10.86
N ARG A 201 -0.74 9.62 -10.36
CA ARG A 201 -0.22 10.47 -9.29
C ARG A 201 0.03 9.67 -8.02
N THR A 202 -0.89 8.80 -7.63
CA THR A 202 -0.74 7.94 -6.44
C THR A 202 0.40 6.94 -6.62
N LEU A 203 0.56 6.33 -7.80
CA LEU A 203 1.67 5.40 -8.05
C LEU A 203 3.04 6.08 -7.93
N LEU A 204 3.18 7.30 -8.45
CA LEU A 204 4.43 8.06 -8.34
C LEU A 204 4.82 8.36 -6.88
N THR A 205 3.85 8.46 -5.97
CA THR A 205 4.13 8.63 -4.53
C THR A 205 4.53 7.34 -3.83
N LEU A 206 4.28 6.18 -4.44
CA LEU A 206 4.66 4.86 -3.92
C LEU A 206 6.05 4.43 -4.43
N GLU A 207 6.49 4.96 -5.58
CA GLU A 207 7.80 4.68 -6.18
C GLU A 207 8.94 5.53 -5.57
N SER A 208 8.63 6.51 -4.72
CA SER A 208 9.59 7.45 -4.08
C SER A 208 10.08 7.01 -2.70
#